data_AF-A0A5R8KCL0-F1
#
_entry.id   AF-A0A5R8KCL0-F1
#
_cell.length_a   1.000
_cell.length_b   1.000
_cell.length_c   1.000
_cell.angle_alpha   90.00
_cell.angle_beta   90.00
_cell.angle_gamma   90.00
#
_symmetry.space_group_name_H-M   'P 1'
#
loop_
_entity.id
_entity.type
_entity.pdbx_description
1 polymer ?
#
loop_
_entity_poly.entity_id
_entity_poly.type
_entity_poly.pdbx_seq_one_letter_code
_entity_poly.pdbx_strand_id
1 'polypeptide(L)'
;MDEIFQIEEPSTLAEELGYFILYKFSIARQKLTPAEDLFLKLHHMLAEIWGQGFFDLFYQQYSLSDCVRVEQALREMGLRTLADLFVEAKAIYLRHMPDPFSLGNAGPDGDRFDEIAKQFTAAGSEIFQLPLHLGPYARQHQHEFRPIA
;
A
#
# COMPACT_ATOMS: atom_id res chain seq x y z
N MET A 1 -3.39 -10.54 -19.74
CA MET A 1 -2.64 -9.43 -19.11
C MET A 1 -2.56 -8.24 -20.05
N ASP A 2 -2.06 -8.37 -21.28
CA ASP A 2 -2.00 -7.23 -22.22
C ASP A 2 -3.38 -6.59 -22.53
N GLU A 3 -4.46 -7.37 -22.49
CA GLU A 3 -5.85 -6.88 -22.63
C GLU A 3 -6.31 -6.02 -21.44
N ILE A 4 -5.89 -6.33 -20.21
CA ILE A 4 -6.28 -5.56 -19.01
C ILE A 4 -5.74 -4.13 -19.12
N PHE A 5 -4.51 -3.97 -19.63
CA PHE A 5 -3.91 -2.65 -19.82
C PHE A 5 -4.56 -1.80 -20.92
N GLN A 6 -5.48 -2.36 -21.72
CA GLN A 6 -6.30 -1.60 -22.69
C GLN A 6 -7.50 -0.90 -22.05
N ILE A 7 -7.86 -1.23 -20.80
CA ILE A 7 -8.93 -0.53 -20.07
C ILE A 7 -8.51 0.93 -19.93
N GLU A 8 -9.31 1.88 -20.43
CA GLU A 8 -8.98 3.32 -20.47
C GLU A 8 -9.20 4.02 -19.13
N GLU A 9 -10.26 3.68 -18.41
CA GLU A 9 -10.61 4.30 -17.12
C GLU A 9 -9.61 3.89 -16.02
N PRO A 10 -8.92 4.86 -15.37
CA PRO A 10 -7.92 4.60 -14.33
C PRO A 10 -8.37 3.69 -13.18
N SER A 11 -9.54 3.99 -12.61
CA SER A 11 -10.12 3.26 -11.48
C SER A 11 -10.48 1.83 -11.87
N THR A 12 -11.13 1.65 -13.02
CA THR A 12 -11.50 0.33 -13.54
C THR A 12 -10.27 -0.52 -13.85
N LEU A 13 -9.22 0.09 -14.44
CA LEU A 13 -7.96 -0.60 -14.66
C LEU A 13 -7.35 -1.06 -13.32
N ALA A 14 -7.36 -0.20 -12.31
CA ALA A 14 -6.77 -0.53 -11.02
C ALA A 14 -7.52 -1.69 -10.33
N GLU A 15 -8.84 -1.68 -10.40
CA GLU A 15 -9.72 -2.73 -9.86
C GLU A 15 -9.53 -4.07 -10.59
N GLU A 16 -9.66 -4.10 -11.92
CA GLU A 16 -9.52 -5.32 -12.71
C GLU A 16 -8.12 -5.94 -12.61
N LEU A 17 -7.08 -5.09 -12.58
CA LEU A 17 -5.71 -5.55 -12.37
C LEU A 17 -5.51 -6.11 -10.96
N GLY A 18 -6.10 -5.46 -9.95
CA GLY A 18 -6.10 -5.93 -8.56
C GLY A 18 -6.74 -7.33 -8.44
N TYR A 19 -7.91 -7.51 -9.03
CA TYR A 19 -8.59 -8.81 -9.07
C TYR A 19 -7.81 -9.87 -9.82
N PHE A 20 -7.22 -9.53 -10.96
CA PHE A 20 -6.39 -10.46 -11.72
C PHE A 20 -5.17 -10.92 -10.91
N ILE A 21 -4.44 -9.99 -10.27
CA ILE A 21 -3.27 -10.30 -9.43
C ILE A 21 -3.68 -11.14 -8.22
N LEU A 22 -4.79 -10.80 -7.57
CA LEU A 22 -5.32 -11.56 -6.44
C LEU A 22 -5.72 -12.99 -6.85
N TYR A 23 -6.39 -13.15 -8.00
CA TYR A 23 -6.72 -14.47 -8.55
C TYR A 23 -5.44 -15.27 -8.84
N LYS A 24 -4.46 -14.65 -9.48
CA LYS A 24 -3.16 -15.25 -9.80
C LYS A 24 -2.48 -15.81 -8.55
N PHE A 25 -2.44 -15.03 -7.48
CA PHE A 25 -1.82 -15.41 -6.20
C PHE A 25 -2.65 -16.44 -5.41
N SER A 26 -3.92 -16.16 -5.17
CA SER A 26 -4.76 -16.90 -4.22
C SER A 26 -5.36 -18.17 -4.80
N ILE A 27 -5.75 -18.14 -6.09
CA ILE A 27 -6.43 -19.26 -6.76
C ILE A 27 -5.46 -20.04 -7.63
N ALA A 28 -4.76 -19.35 -8.53
CA ALA A 28 -3.81 -19.98 -9.45
C ALA A 28 -2.46 -20.32 -8.79
N ARG A 29 -2.21 -19.88 -7.53
CA ARG A 29 -1.01 -20.17 -6.74
C ARG A 29 0.31 -19.81 -7.44
N GLN A 30 0.26 -18.81 -8.32
CA GLN A 30 1.45 -18.33 -9.01
C GLN A 30 2.18 -17.29 -8.15
N LYS A 31 3.50 -17.23 -8.30
CA LYS A 31 4.31 -16.20 -7.66
C LYS A 31 4.01 -14.84 -8.29
N LEU A 32 3.92 -13.83 -7.44
CA LEU A 32 3.82 -12.44 -7.87
C LEU A 32 5.21 -11.91 -8.23
N THR A 33 5.29 -11.09 -9.27
CA THR A 33 6.46 -10.24 -9.48
C THR A 33 6.51 -9.19 -8.36
N PRO A 34 7.67 -8.56 -8.11
CA PRO A 34 7.72 -7.45 -7.16
C PRO A 34 6.69 -6.36 -7.46
N ALA A 35 6.51 -5.99 -8.72
CA ALA A 35 5.54 -4.95 -9.13
C ALA A 35 4.09 -5.37 -8.82
N GLU A 36 3.73 -6.62 -9.11
CA GLU A 36 2.40 -7.15 -8.78
C GLU A 36 2.13 -7.16 -7.26
N ASP A 37 3.10 -7.57 -6.45
CA ASP A 37 2.99 -7.57 -4.99
C ASP A 37 2.82 -6.16 -4.42
N LEU A 38 3.64 -5.20 -4.89
CA LEU A 38 3.52 -3.80 -4.49
C LEU A 38 2.19 -3.19 -4.90
N PHE A 39 1.74 -3.47 -6.13
CA PHE A 39 0.46 -3.02 -6.63
C PHE A 39 -0.69 -3.55 -5.75
N LEU A 40 -0.67 -4.84 -5.40
CA LEU A 40 -1.70 -5.44 -4.55
C LEU A 40 -1.70 -4.83 -3.15
N LYS A 41 -0.52 -4.58 -2.54
CA LYS A 41 -0.39 -3.91 -1.24
C LYS A 41 -1.02 -2.51 -1.26
N LEU A 42 -0.73 -1.71 -2.28
CA LEU A 42 -1.30 -0.37 -2.43
C LEU A 42 -2.81 -0.41 -2.73
N HIS A 43 -3.25 -1.35 -3.58
CA HIS A 43 -4.66 -1.54 -3.94
C HIS A 43 -5.52 -1.90 -2.73
N HIS A 44 -5.01 -2.73 -1.82
CA HIS A 44 -5.74 -3.16 -0.63
C HIS A 44 -5.49 -2.33 0.63
N MET A 45 -4.53 -1.39 0.61
CA MET A 45 -4.10 -0.65 1.82
C MET A 45 -5.27 -0.11 2.64
N LEU A 46 -6.25 0.54 2.01
CA LEU A 46 -7.41 1.09 2.73
C LEU A 46 -8.28 -0.01 3.35
N ALA A 47 -8.53 -1.10 2.62
CA ALA A 47 -9.31 -2.22 3.11
C ALA A 47 -8.62 -2.92 4.28
N GLU A 48 -7.29 -3.06 4.22
CA GLU A 48 -6.48 -3.63 5.29
C GLU A 48 -6.49 -2.76 6.54
N ILE A 49 -6.37 -1.43 6.40
CA ILE A 49 -6.47 -0.50 7.53
C ILE A 49 -7.84 -0.60 8.20
N TRP A 50 -8.92 -0.74 7.43
CA TRP A 50 -10.27 -0.88 8.00
C TRP A 50 -10.53 -2.26 8.60
N GLY A 51 -9.98 -3.32 8.03
CA GLY A 51 -10.22 -4.70 8.47
C GLY A 51 -9.34 -5.13 9.64
N GLN A 52 -8.07 -4.72 9.65
CA GLN A 52 -7.06 -5.17 10.61
C GLN A 52 -6.54 -4.03 11.49
N GLY A 53 -6.64 -2.78 11.03
CA GLY A 53 -6.14 -1.61 11.73
C GLY A 53 -4.83 -1.10 11.16
N PHE A 54 -4.58 0.20 11.33
CA PHE A 54 -3.40 0.87 10.78
C PHE A 54 -2.07 0.30 11.29
N PHE A 55 -2.04 -0.15 12.54
CA PHE A 55 -0.87 -0.76 13.17
C PHE A 55 -0.41 -2.04 12.46
N ASP A 56 -1.35 -2.89 12.04
CA ASP A 56 -1.04 -4.21 11.47
C ASP A 56 -0.36 -4.12 10.11
N LEU A 57 -0.47 -2.99 9.40
CA LEU A 57 0.30 -2.73 8.19
C LEU A 57 1.80 -2.93 8.44
N PHE A 58 2.34 -2.34 9.51
CA PHE A 58 3.77 -2.39 9.82
C PHE A 58 4.16 -3.66 10.58
N TYR A 59 3.26 -4.20 11.40
CA TYR A 59 3.57 -5.35 12.23
C TYR A 59 3.50 -6.68 11.49
N GLN A 60 2.46 -6.89 10.68
CA GLN A 60 2.17 -8.19 10.10
C GLN A 60 2.28 -8.21 8.58
N GLN A 61 2.00 -7.08 7.92
CA GLN A 61 1.80 -7.08 6.47
C GLN A 61 3.03 -6.66 5.67
N TYR A 62 3.79 -5.65 6.14
CA TYR A 62 4.87 -5.03 5.38
C TYR A 62 6.22 -5.30 6.01
N SER A 63 7.16 -5.82 5.21
CA SER A 63 8.57 -5.79 5.56
C SER A 63 9.15 -4.36 5.44
N LEU A 64 10.36 -4.13 5.95
CA LEU A 64 11.06 -2.85 5.74
C LEU A 64 11.30 -2.55 4.26
N SER A 65 11.57 -3.58 3.47
CA SER A 65 11.69 -3.45 2.01
C SER A 65 10.36 -3.00 1.40
N ASP A 66 9.24 -3.60 1.83
CA ASP A 66 7.90 -3.20 1.36
C ASP A 66 7.60 -1.75 1.72
N CYS A 67 7.96 -1.32 2.93
CA CYS A 67 7.78 0.06 3.36
C CYS A 67 8.53 1.05 2.47
N VAL A 68 9.77 0.75 2.07
CA VAL A 68 10.54 1.61 1.14
C VAL A 68 9.85 1.67 -0.23
N ARG A 69 9.38 0.53 -0.74
CA ARG A 69 8.72 0.43 -2.05
C ARG A 69 7.37 1.15 -2.07
N VAL A 70 6.58 1.01 -1.01
CA VAL A 70 5.31 1.72 -0.80
C VAL A 70 5.55 3.22 -0.74
N GLU A 71 6.50 3.68 0.07
CA GLU A 71 6.87 5.10 0.14
C GLU A 71 7.22 5.67 -1.24
N GLN A 72 8.10 4.97 -1.97
CA GLN A 72 8.52 5.40 -3.30
C GLN A 72 7.33 5.49 -4.27
N ALA A 73 6.49 4.46 -4.32
CA ALA A 73 5.32 4.44 -5.20
C ALA A 73 4.30 5.55 -4.86
N LEU A 74 4.04 5.81 -3.58
CA LEU A 74 3.19 6.92 -3.15
C LEU A 74 3.73 8.28 -3.64
N ARG A 75 5.05 8.50 -3.53
CA ARG A 75 5.69 9.72 -4.03
C ARG A 75 5.62 9.84 -5.55
N GLU A 76 5.84 8.75 -6.28
CA GLU A 76 5.73 8.70 -7.75
C GLU A 76 4.30 8.97 -8.24
N MET A 77 3.30 8.49 -7.50
CA MET A 77 1.88 8.80 -7.74
C MET A 77 1.48 10.24 -7.39
N GLY A 78 2.37 11.01 -6.75
CA GLY A 78 2.10 12.37 -6.30
C GLY A 78 1.36 12.47 -4.96
N LEU A 79 1.17 11.35 -4.25
CA LEU A 79 0.49 11.25 -2.94
C LEU A 79 1.47 11.58 -1.81
N ARG A 80 1.98 12.82 -1.83
CA ARG A 80 3.09 13.25 -0.96
C ARG A 80 2.69 13.28 0.51
N THR A 81 1.50 13.77 0.81
CA THR A 81 1.01 13.86 2.20
C THR A 81 0.88 12.47 2.79
N LEU A 82 0.31 11.52 2.01
CA LEU A 82 0.18 10.13 2.42
C LEU A 82 1.54 9.47 2.63
N ALA A 83 2.50 9.72 1.72
CA ALA A 83 3.86 9.21 1.84
C ALA A 83 4.56 9.73 3.10
N ASP A 84 4.41 11.01 3.42
CA ASP A 84 5.06 11.62 4.59
C ASP A 84 4.46 11.07 5.91
N LEU A 85 3.12 10.93 5.98
CA LEU A 85 2.45 10.27 7.09
C LEU A 85 2.91 8.81 7.26
N PHE A 86 3.02 8.08 6.15
CA PHE A 86 3.48 6.69 6.14
C PHE A 86 4.93 6.57 6.67
N VAL A 87 5.81 7.49 6.26
CA VAL A 87 7.21 7.53 6.72
C VAL A 87 7.31 7.84 8.21
N GLU A 88 6.51 8.78 8.69
CA GLU A 88 6.49 9.12 10.11
C GLU A 88 5.99 7.95 10.96
N ALA A 89 4.89 7.30 10.53
CA ALA A 89 4.38 6.10 11.19
C ALA A 89 5.42 4.96 11.21
N LYS A 90 6.08 4.70 10.08
CA LYS A 90 7.20 3.75 9.98
C LYS A 90 8.32 4.07 10.96
N ALA A 91 8.71 5.36 11.05
CA ALA A 91 9.79 5.78 11.93
C ALA A 91 9.42 5.62 13.41
N ILE A 92 8.20 5.95 13.80
CA ILE A 92 7.67 5.70 15.15
C ILE A 92 7.69 4.20 15.42
N TYR A 93 7.11 3.39 14.53
CA TYR A 93 7.05 1.94 14.67
C TYR A 93 8.43 1.31 14.90
N LEU A 94 9.43 1.71 14.11
CA LEU A 94 10.79 1.21 14.20
C LEU A 94 11.50 1.53 15.53
N ARG A 95 11.13 2.62 16.23
CA ARG A 95 11.70 2.96 17.54
C ARG A 95 11.29 1.99 18.65
N HIS A 96 10.15 1.32 18.48
CA HIS A 96 9.56 0.43 19.48
C HIS A 96 9.78 -1.06 19.16
N MET A 97 10.48 -1.37 18.07
CA MET A 97 10.93 -2.73 17.78
C MET A 97 12.00 -3.19 18.79
N PRO A 98 11.99 -4.46 19.22
CA PRO A 98 11.20 -5.58 18.69
C PRO A 98 9.84 -5.82 19.34
N ASP A 99 9.40 -5.01 20.30
CA ASP A 99 8.09 -5.15 20.95
C ASP A 99 7.11 -4.06 20.49
N PRO A 100 6.43 -4.26 19.35
CA PRO A 100 5.55 -3.25 18.81
C PRO A 100 4.25 -3.09 19.64
N PHE A 101 3.93 -4.02 20.56
CA PHE A 101 2.80 -3.84 21.48
C PHE A 101 3.07 -2.79 22.57
N SER A 102 4.33 -2.38 22.74
CA SER A 102 4.70 -1.28 23.61
C SER A 102 4.20 0.09 23.13
N LEU A 103 3.82 0.22 21.85
CA LEU A 103 3.30 1.47 21.27
C LEU A 103 2.06 2.01 21.98
N GLY A 104 1.14 1.13 22.41
CA GLY A 104 -0.06 1.54 23.15
C GLY A 104 0.25 2.18 24.52
N ASN A 105 1.48 2.02 25.02
CA ASN A 105 1.96 2.63 26.26
C ASN A 105 3.17 3.56 26.03
N ALA A 106 3.49 3.91 24.77
CA ALA A 106 4.69 4.67 24.40
C ALA A 106 4.56 6.19 24.62
N GLY A 107 3.52 6.64 25.33
CA GLY A 107 3.26 8.05 25.60
C GLY A 107 3.16 8.85 24.29
N PRO A 108 3.97 9.92 24.10
CA PRO A 108 3.87 10.78 22.93
C PRO A 108 3.99 10.08 21.57
N ASP A 109 4.79 9.00 21.50
CA ASP A 109 4.96 8.24 20.25
C ASP A 109 3.70 7.44 19.90
N GLY A 110 3.05 6.84 20.90
CA GLY A 110 1.77 6.14 20.73
C GLY A 110 0.66 7.10 20.31
N ASP A 111 0.55 8.24 21.01
CA ASP A 111 -0.42 9.28 20.69
C ASP A 111 -0.24 9.82 19.26
N ARG A 112 1.01 10.02 18.83
CA ARG A 112 1.30 10.48 17.47
C ARG A 112 0.99 9.41 16.43
N PHE A 113 1.26 8.14 16.71
CA PHE A 113 0.92 7.04 15.81
C PHE A 113 -0.60 6.94 15.58
N ASP A 114 -1.38 7.04 16.65
CA ASP A 114 -2.85 7.05 16.58
C ASP A 114 -3.39 8.28 15.82
N GLU A 115 -2.76 9.44 16.01
CA GLU A 115 -3.11 10.64 15.24
C GLU A 115 -2.81 10.47 13.75
N ILE A 116 -1.67 9.86 13.40
CA ILE A 116 -1.36 9.55 12.00
C ILE A 116 -2.41 8.59 11.44
N ALA A 117 -2.82 7.55 12.17
CA ALA A 117 -3.86 6.61 11.73
C ALA A 117 -5.19 7.33 11.40
N LYS A 118 -5.58 8.30 12.22
CA LYS A 118 -6.76 9.15 11.97
C LYS A 118 -6.58 10.02 10.73
N GLN A 119 -5.42 10.66 10.57
CA GLN A 119 -5.10 11.49 9.41
C GLN A 119 -5.08 10.67 8.11
N PHE A 120 -4.56 9.45 8.19
CA PHE A 120 -4.49 8.51 7.07
C PHE A 120 -5.88 8.14 6.52
N THR A 121 -6.91 8.10 7.38
CA THR A 121 -8.28 7.70 7.03
C THR A 121 -9.30 8.85 7.10
N ALA A 122 -8.85 10.08 7.37
CA ALA A 122 -9.72 11.25 7.47
C ALA A 122 -10.43 11.58 6.14
N ALA A 123 -11.60 12.21 6.24
CA ALA A 123 -12.28 12.75 5.07
C ALA A 123 -11.36 13.75 4.33
N GLY A 124 -11.04 13.45 3.07
CA GLY A 124 -10.08 14.23 2.27
C GLY A 124 -8.65 13.69 2.26
N SER A 125 -8.37 12.58 2.97
CA SER A 125 -7.09 11.89 2.87
C SER A 125 -6.80 11.45 1.43
N GLU A 126 -5.53 11.57 1.04
CA GLU A 126 -4.99 11.08 -0.22
C GLU A 126 -5.17 9.57 -0.41
N ILE A 127 -5.41 8.79 0.66
CA ILE A 127 -5.68 7.34 0.54
C ILE A 127 -6.89 7.06 -0.36
N PHE A 128 -7.91 7.92 -0.34
CA PHE A 128 -9.11 7.75 -1.16
C PHE A 128 -8.87 8.06 -2.64
N GLN A 129 -7.71 8.65 -2.96
CA GLN A 129 -7.29 8.94 -4.33
C GLN A 129 -6.48 7.77 -4.92
N LEU A 130 -5.98 6.84 -4.10
CA LEU A 130 -5.17 5.70 -4.57
C LEU A 130 -5.77 4.98 -5.80
N PRO A 131 -7.06 4.63 -5.85
CA PRO A 131 -7.63 3.96 -7.03
C PRO A 131 -7.47 4.76 -8.34
N LEU A 132 -7.50 6.09 -8.26
CA LEU A 132 -7.33 6.97 -9.42
C LEU A 132 -5.89 7.02 -9.91
N HIS A 133 -4.92 6.88 -9.01
CA HIS A 133 -3.50 6.95 -9.33
C HIS A 133 -2.88 5.58 -9.67
N LEU A 134 -3.46 4.49 -9.17
CA LEU A 134 -2.96 3.13 -9.36
C LEU A 134 -2.99 2.69 -10.83
N GLY A 135 -4.04 3.01 -11.59
CA GLY A 135 -4.12 2.67 -13.02
C GLY A 135 -2.99 3.31 -13.85
N PRO A 136 -2.80 4.65 -13.79
CA PRO A 136 -1.70 5.33 -14.45
C PRO A 136 -0.32 4.81 -14.01
N TYR A 137 -0.14 4.58 -12.71
CA TYR A 137 1.08 3.96 -12.18
C TYR A 137 1.33 2.58 -12.79
N ALA A 138 0.33 1.70 -12.81
CA ALA A 138 0.45 0.38 -13.41
C ALA A 138 0.81 0.44 -14.90
N ARG A 139 0.25 1.38 -15.67
CA ARG A 139 0.61 1.57 -17.09
C ARG A 139 2.06 1.99 -17.26
N GLN A 140 2.54 2.95 -16.47
CA GLN A 140 3.94 3.39 -16.51
C GLN A 140 4.90 2.22 -16.23
N HIS A 141 4.51 1.32 -15.34
CA HIS A 141 5.30 0.16 -14.93
C HIS A 141 4.85 -1.16 -15.59
N GLN A 142 4.05 -1.12 -16.67
CA GLN A 142 3.42 -2.31 -17.25
C GLN A 142 4.42 -3.43 -17.59
N HIS A 143 5.61 -3.05 -18.05
CA HIS A 143 6.67 -3.98 -18.40
C HIS A 143 7.17 -4.82 -17.21
N GLU A 144 6.97 -4.36 -15.97
CA GLU A 144 7.38 -5.02 -14.73
C GLU A 144 6.33 -6.03 -14.20
N PHE A 145 5.11 -6.01 -14.75
CA PHE A 145 4.04 -6.97 -14.41
C PHE A 145 4.20 -8.30 -15.17
N ARG A 146 5.12 -8.36 -16.14
CA ARG A 146 5.36 -9.59 -16.92
C ARG A 146 6.19 -10.60 -16.12
N PRO A 147 5.90 -11.91 -16.23
CA PRO A 147 6.74 -12.93 -15.63
C PRO A 147 8.19 -12.78 -16.12
N ILE A 148 9.16 -12.87 -15.21
CA ILE A 148 10.56 -13.01 -15.60
C ILE A 148 10.68 -14.38 -16.28
N ALA A 149 11.08 -14.38 -17.56
CA ALA A 149 11.27 -15.58 -18.38
C ALA A 149 12.37 -16.50 -17.85
#